data_AF-A0A246F2X9-F1
#
_entry.id   AF-A0A246F2X9-F1
#
_cell.length_a   1.000
_cell.length_b   1.000
_cell.length_c   1.000
_cell.angle_alpha   90.00
_cell.angle_beta   90.00
_cell.angle_gamma   90.00
#
_symmetry.space_group_name_H-M   'P 1'
#
loop_
_entity.id
_entity.type
_entity.pdbx_description
1 polymer ?
#
loop_
_entity_poly.entity_id
_entity_poly.type
_entity_poly.pdbx_seq_one_letter_code
_entity_poly.pdbx_strand_id
1 'polypeptide(L)'
;MALIEPDMVLNQDGSLLICFTFDGVDAEGIEQIEADRYANLLEHALKVCDEHMTLWSTVDRRRIVDYPNSHFDSSIAARVDAAWKTQFDSGNQYANKHYISFMYAPSKGADGFFESVTAHL
;
A
#
# COMPACT_ATOMS: atom_id res chain seq x y z
N MET A 1 -13.63 -10.03 -18.16
CA MET A 1 -13.07 -9.10 -17.17
C MET A 1 -13.88 -7.82 -17.25
N ALA A 2 -14.46 -7.39 -16.14
CA ALA A 2 -15.30 -6.19 -16.09
C ALA A 2 -15.05 -5.44 -14.77
N LEU A 3 -15.18 -4.13 -14.80
CA LEU A 3 -15.21 -3.30 -13.60
C LEU A 3 -16.64 -3.36 -13.04
N ILE A 4 -16.81 -3.88 -11.83
CA ILE A 4 -18.13 -4.07 -11.23
C ILE A 4 -18.48 -2.98 -10.20
N GLU A 5 -17.46 -2.37 -9.60
CA GLU A 5 -17.53 -1.23 -8.70
C GLU A 5 -16.27 -0.36 -8.93
N PRO A 6 -16.22 0.90 -8.46
CA PRO A 6 -14.99 1.67 -8.46
C PRO A 6 -13.84 0.85 -7.87
N ASP A 7 -12.75 0.72 -8.63
CA ASP A 7 -11.53 0.01 -8.26
C ASP A 7 -11.66 -1.52 -8.05
N MET A 8 -12.81 -2.14 -8.39
CA MET A 8 -13.02 -3.58 -8.27
C MET A 8 -13.24 -4.27 -9.62
N VAL A 9 -12.39 -5.24 -9.92
CA VAL A 9 -12.41 -6.02 -11.16
C VAL A 9 -12.95 -7.42 -10.92
N LEU A 10 -13.96 -7.82 -11.70
CA LEU A 10 -14.37 -9.21 -11.86
C LEU A 10 -13.53 -9.88 -12.95
N ASN A 11 -12.75 -10.89 -12.55
CA ASN A 11 -11.90 -11.68 -13.43
C ASN A 11 -12.70 -12.72 -14.23
N GLN A 12 -12.07 -13.32 -15.24
CA GLN A 12 -12.73 -14.32 -16.10
C GLN A 12 -13.08 -15.62 -15.37
N ASP A 13 -12.38 -15.94 -14.29
CA ASP A 13 -12.59 -17.13 -13.49
C ASP A 13 -13.60 -16.93 -12.33
N GLY A 14 -14.25 -15.76 -12.29
CA GLY A 14 -15.22 -15.39 -11.27
C GLY A 14 -14.61 -14.79 -10.00
N SER A 15 -13.28 -14.67 -9.90
CA SER A 15 -12.63 -14.00 -8.76
C SER A 15 -12.80 -12.48 -8.81
N LEU A 16 -12.80 -11.85 -7.64
CA LEU A 16 -12.82 -10.40 -7.48
C LEU A 16 -11.42 -9.90 -7.14
N LEU A 17 -10.99 -8.80 -7.74
CA LEU A 17 -9.69 -8.18 -7.49
C LEU A 17 -9.86 -6.70 -7.15
N ILE A 18 -9.18 -6.24 -6.10
CA ILE A 18 -9.02 -4.83 -5.76
C ILE A 18 -7.55 -4.53 -5.48
N CYS A 19 -7.08 -3.32 -5.81
CA CYS A 19 -5.71 -2.88 -5.55
C CYS A 19 -5.71 -1.53 -4.85
N PHE A 20 -5.08 -1.47 -3.68
CA PHE A 20 -4.86 -0.25 -2.92
C PHE A 20 -3.45 0.27 -3.17
N THR A 21 -3.31 1.59 -3.22
CA THR A 21 -2.01 2.25 -3.33
C THR A 21 -1.73 3.13 -2.13
N PHE A 22 -0.49 3.13 -1.67
CA PHE A 22 -0.05 3.93 -0.54
C PHE A 22 1.40 4.37 -0.77
N ASP A 23 1.69 5.59 -0.33
CA ASP A 23 3.03 6.13 -0.38
C ASP A 23 3.89 5.50 0.72
N GLY A 24 5.17 5.31 0.42
CA GLY A 24 6.13 4.83 1.40
C GLY A 24 6.30 5.84 2.52
N VAL A 25 6.44 5.33 3.74
CA VAL A 25 6.74 6.16 4.91
C VAL A 25 8.24 6.30 5.04
N ASP A 26 8.71 7.51 5.35
CA ASP A 26 10.12 7.73 5.69
C ASP A 26 10.45 7.06 7.02
N ALA A 27 11.13 5.91 6.97
CA ALA A 27 11.46 5.13 8.14
C ALA A 27 12.47 5.83 9.07
N GLU A 28 13.27 6.78 8.55
CA GLU A 28 14.25 7.52 9.35
C GLU A 28 13.61 8.72 10.07
N GLY A 29 12.54 9.28 9.50
CA GLY A 29 11.87 10.48 10.00
C GLY A 29 10.69 10.23 10.95
N ILE A 30 10.22 8.98 11.08
CA ILE A 30 9.10 8.64 11.96
C ILE A 30 9.56 8.17 13.35
N GLU A 31 8.75 8.47 14.36
CA GLU A 31 8.93 7.89 15.68
C GLU A 31 8.58 6.40 15.66
N GLN A 32 9.26 5.60 16.50
CA GLN A 32 9.03 4.16 16.61
C GLN A 32 7.55 3.84 16.89
N ILE A 33 6.88 4.66 17.71
CA ILE A 33 5.46 4.45 18.04
C ILE A 33 4.56 4.58 16.82
N GLU A 34 4.90 5.43 15.86
CA GLU A 34 4.17 5.57 14.60
C GLU A 34 4.42 4.36 13.69
N ALA A 35 5.66 3.89 13.62
CA ALA A 35 6.00 2.67 12.89
C ALA A 35 5.21 1.46 13.41
N ASP A 36 5.19 1.29 14.74
CA ASP A 36 4.43 0.22 15.41
C ASP A 36 2.92 0.37 15.16
N ARG A 37 2.40 1.60 15.15
CA ARG A 37 0.99 1.89 14.83
C ARG A 37 0.64 1.44 13.42
N TYR A 38 1.46 1.72 12.41
CA TYR A 38 1.23 1.28 11.04
C TYR A 38 1.26 -0.24 10.91
N ALA A 39 2.21 -0.91 11.57
CA ALA A 39 2.28 -2.37 11.60
C ALA A 39 1.00 -2.98 12.20
N ASN A 40 0.56 -2.48 13.36
CA ASN A 40 -0.67 -2.94 14.02
C ASN A 40 -1.92 -2.73 13.15
N LEU A 41 -2.01 -1.61 12.45
CA LEU A 41 -3.14 -1.34 11.54
C LEU A 41 -3.16 -2.33 10.37
N LEU A 42 -2.00 -2.61 9.77
CA LEU A 42 -1.89 -3.59 8.70
C LEU A 42 -2.27 -4.99 9.20
N GLU A 43 -1.70 -5.43 10.32
CA GLU A 43 -2.03 -6.72 10.92
C GLU A 43 -3.52 -6.85 11.23
N HIS A 44 -4.13 -5.80 11.81
CA HIS A 44 -5.55 -5.79 12.11
C HIS A 44 -6.40 -5.86 10.83
N ALA A 45 -6.03 -5.14 9.76
CA ALA A 45 -6.72 -5.21 8.48
C ALA A 45 -6.65 -6.62 7.86
N LEU A 46 -5.50 -7.29 8.00
CA LEU A 46 -5.30 -8.64 7.47
C LEU A 46 -6.09 -9.72 8.21
N LYS A 47 -6.62 -9.46 9.41
CA LYS A 47 -7.46 -10.43 10.15
C LYS A 47 -8.79 -10.75 9.47
N VAL A 48 -9.23 -9.91 8.53
CA VAL A 48 -10.45 -10.15 7.73
C VAL A 48 -10.18 -11.19 6.63
N CYS A 49 -8.92 -11.48 6.30
CA CYS A 49 -8.58 -12.47 5.29
C CYS A 49 -8.90 -13.89 5.79
N ASP A 50 -9.57 -14.66 4.95
CA ASP A 50 -9.79 -16.09 5.11
C ASP A 50 -9.07 -16.89 4.00
N GLU A 51 -9.37 -18.18 3.91
CA GLU A 51 -8.78 -19.08 2.92
C GLU A 51 -9.13 -18.76 1.46
N HIS A 52 -10.16 -17.95 1.23
CA HIS A 52 -10.59 -17.54 -0.11
C HIS A 52 -9.82 -16.33 -0.63
N MET A 53 -9.04 -15.65 0.23
CA MET A 53 -8.35 -14.44 -0.14
C MET A 53 -6.86 -14.67 -0.42
N THR A 54 -6.40 -14.16 -1.57
CA THR A 54 -4.98 -14.09 -1.92
C THR A 54 -4.53 -12.63 -1.89
N LEU A 55 -3.37 -12.37 -1.29
CA LEU A 55 -2.77 -11.06 -1.21
C LEU A 55 -1.42 -11.02 -1.94
N TRP A 56 -1.17 -9.91 -2.64
CA TRP A 56 0.16 -9.55 -3.13
C TRP A 56 0.55 -8.17 -2.62
N SER A 57 1.78 -8.04 -2.12
CA SER A 57 2.41 -6.75 -1.82
C SER A 57 3.49 -6.49 -2.86
N THR A 58 3.31 -5.41 -3.63
CA THR A 58 4.25 -5.00 -4.68
C THR A 58 4.78 -3.61 -4.36
N VAL A 59 6.09 -3.42 -4.48
CA VAL A 59 6.74 -2.12 -4.26
C VAL A 59 7.34 -1.65 -5.58
N ASP A 60 6.87 -0.50 -6.05
CA ASP A 60 7.50 0.24 -7.14
C ASP A 60 8.49 1.24 -6.53
N ARG A 61 9.78 0.92 -6.63
CA ARG A 61 10.88 1.71 -6.07
C ARG A 61 11.50 2.55 -7.17
N ARG A 62 11.26 3.86 -7.13
CA ARG A 62 11.78 4.81 -8.13
C ARG A 62 12.84 5.70 -7.54
N ARG A 63 13.95 5.84 -8.26
CA ARG A 63 15.01 6.76 -7.86
C ARG A 63 14.49 8.19 -7.95
N ILE A 64 14.71 8.96 -6.89
CA ILE A 64 14.46 10.40 -6.86
C ILE A 64 15.79 11.14 -6.85
N VAL A 65 15.82 12.29 -7.52
CA VAL A 65 16.99 13.16 -7.61
C VAL A 65 16.68 14.58 -7.17
N ASP A 66 15.41 14.92 -7.06
CA ASP A 66 14.96 16.26 -6.75
C ASP A 66 14.78 16.41 -5.24
N TYR A 67 15.59 17.27 -4.65
CA TYR A 67 15.39 17.72 -3.28
C TYR A 67 14.32 18.84 -3.26
N PRO A 68 13.40 18.86 -2.29
CA PRO A 68 12.36 19.89 -2.21
C PRO A 68 12.93 21.32 -2.14
N ASN A 69 12.27 22.26 -2.81
CA ASN A 69 12.59 23.68 -2.66
C ASN A 69 11.94 24.20 -1.36
N SER A 70 12.72 24.26 -0.29
CA SER A 70 12.28 24.75 1.01
C SER A 70 12.70 26.21 1.23
N HIS A 71 11.83 27.04 1.81
CA HIS A 71 12.17 28.38 2.28
C HIS A 71 11.97 28.45 3.79
N PHE A 72 13.01 28.88 4.53
CA PHE A 72 12.96 29.02 5.98
C PHE A 72 13.33 30.43 6.40
N ASP A 73 12.50 31.05 7.24
CA ASP A 73 12.76 32.37 7.79
C ASP A 73 13.88 32.35 8.86
N SER A 74 14.07 31.19 9.51
CA SER A 74 15.13 30.98 10.50
C SER A 74 16.43 30.55 9.83
N SER A 75 17.51 31.28 10.12
CA SER A 75 18.87 30.95 9.66
C SER A 75 19.35 29.60 10.17
N ILE A 76 18.90 29.17 11.35
CA ILE A 76 19.24 27.85 11.89
C ILE A 76 18.54 26.75 11.09
N ALA A 77 17.24 26.93 10.80
CA ALA A 77 16.48 25.97 10.02
C ALA A 77 17.04 25.82 8.59
N ALA A 78 17.40 26.95 7.95
CA ALA A 78 18.06 26.93 6.64
C ALA A 78 19.40 26.17 6.64
N ARG A 79 20.18 26.25 7.73
CA ARG A 79 21.42 25.48 7.87
C ARG A 79 21.18 23.99 8.05
N VAL A 80 20.14 23.60 8.79
CA VAL A 80 19.75 22.19 8.96
C VAL A 80 19.31 21.60 7.62
N ASP A 81 18.46 22.31 6.87
CA ASP A 81 18.03 21.90 5.53
C ASP A 81 19.22 21.75 4.56
N ALA A 82 20.18 22.67 4.56
CA ALA A 82 21.38 22.56 3.74
C ALA A 82 22.23 21.31 4.08
N ALA A 83 22.30 20.93 5.36
CA ALA A 83 22.98 19.70 5.78
C ALA A 83 22.23 18.45 5.29
N TRP A 84 20.91 18.44 5.37
CA TRP A 84 20.05 17.39 4.81
C TRP A 84 20.16 17.28 3.30
N LYS A 85 20.15 18.39 2.57
CA LYS A 85 20.37 18.40 1.12
C LYS A 85 21.72 17.76 0.77
N THR A 86 22.78 18.09 1.50
CA THR A 86 24.12 17.51 1.26
C THR A 86 24.12 15.99 1.44
N GLN A 87 23.44 15.48 2.48
CA GLN A 87 23.30 14.04 2.69
C GLN A 87 22.44 13.39 1.60
N PHE A 88 21.33 14.02 1.22
CA PHE A 88 20.46 13.55 0.15
C PHE A 88 21.23 13.36 -1.16
N ASP A 89 22.01 14.39 -1.56
CA ASP A 89 22.79 14.40 -2.80
C ASP A 89 23.95 13.39 -2.81
N SER A 90 24.45 13.00 -1.63
CA SER A 90 25.53 12.00 -1.49
C SER A 90 25.06 10.56 -1.69
N GLY A 91 23.76 10.30 -1.54
CA GLY A 91 23.15 8.98 -1.55
C GLY A 91 22.31 8.69 -2.80
N ASN A 92 21.93 7.42 -2.97
CA ASN A 92 20.86 7.08 -3.91
C ASN A 92 19.53 7.10 -3.17
N GLN A 93 18.71 8.10 -3.46
CA GLN A 93 17.43 8.34 -2.82
C GLN A 93 16.32 7.70 -3.66
N TYR A 94 15.31 7.15 -2.98
CA TYR A 94 14.22 6.45 -3.63
C TYR A 94 12.88 6.78 -2.98
N ALA A 95 11.87 7.01 -3.82
CA ALA A 95 10.49 7.02 -3.40
C ALA A 95 9.90 5.63 -3.64
N ASN A 96 9.27 5.07 -2.61
CA ASN A 96 8.56 3.81 -2.71
C ASN A 96 7.07 4.11 -2.87
N LYS A 97 6.46 3.52 -3.89
CA LYS A 97 5.01 3.42 -3.99
C LYS A 97 4.61 1.97 -3.81
N HIS A 98 3.75 1.73 -2.85
CA HIS A 98 3.33 0.39 -2.51
C HIS A 98 1.94 0.12 -3.08
N TYR A 99 1.74 -1.13 -3.48
CA TYR A 99 0.50 -1.67 -3.99
C TYR A 99 0.16 -2.92 -3.18
N ILE A 100 -1.00 -2.94 -2.54
CA ILE A 100 -1.56 -4.17 -1.96
C ILE A 100 -2.76 -4.57 -2.80
N SER A 101 -2.66 -5.74 -3.40
CA SER A 101 -3.72 -6.33 -4.19
C SER A 101 -4.37 -7.46 -3.41
N PHE A 102 -5.69 -7.43 -3.29
CA PHE A 102 -6.49 -8.50 -2.72
C PHE A 102 -7.31 -9.16 -3.82
N MET A 103 -7.27 -10.48 -3.89
CA MET A 103 -8.17 -11.26 -4.73
C MET A 103 -9.00 -12.19 -3.88
N TYR A 104 -10.32 -12.12 -4.03
CA TYR A 104 -11.25 -13.08 -3.45
C TYR A 104 -11.62 -14.13 -4.50
N ALA A 105 -11.33 -15.39 -4.21
CA ALA A 105 -11.68 -16.53 -5.04
C ALA A 105 -12.89 -17.25 -4.42
N PRO A 106 -14.08 -17.19 -5.05
CA PRO A 106 -15.26 -17.86 -4.52
C PRO A 106 -15.03 -19.38 -4.46
N SER A 107 -15.70 -20.02 -3.50
CA SER A 107 -15.77 -21.48 -3.40
C SER A 107 -16.14 -22.07 -4.76
N LYS A 108 -15.41 -23.08 -5.23
CA LYS A 108 -15.71 -23.77 -6.50
C LYS A 108 -16.37 -25.11 -6.21
N GLY A 109 -17.19 -25.60 -7.14
CA GLY A 109 -17.86 -26.90 -7.00
C GLY A 109 -19.15 -26.83 -6.17
N ALA A 110 -19.43 -27.88 -5.38
CA ALA A 110 -20.67 -27.98 -4.61
C ALA A 110 -20.82 -26.82 -3.60
N ASP A 111 -19.73 -26.44 -2.92
CA ASP A 111 -19.75 -25.40 -1.90
C ASP A 111 -20.12 -24.03 -2.49
N GLY A 112 -19.55 -23.67 -3.65
CA GLY A 112 -19.92 -22.44 -4.35
C GLY A 112 -21.35 -22.40 -4.86
N PHE A 113 -21.88 -23.56 -5.29
CA PHE A 113 -23.30 -23.66 -5.66
C PHE A 113 -24.20 -23.41 -4.44
N PHE A 114 -23.94 -24.07 -3.31
CA PHE A 114 -24.73 -23.87 -2.10
C PHE A 114 -24.61 -22.46 -1.52
N GLU A 115 -23.42 -21.85 -1.60
CA GLU A 115 -23.18 -20.46 -1.20
C GLU A 115 -24.02 -19.48 -2.05
N SER A 116 -24.04 -19.66 -3.38
CA SER A 116 -24.85 -18.83 -4.28
C SER A 116 -26.36 -18.95 -4.05
N VAL A 117 -26.85 -20.18 -3.76
CA VAL A 117 -28.27 -20.44 -3.48
C VAL A 117 -28.67 -19.84 -2.14
N THR A 118 -27.78 -19.92 -1.13
CA THR A 118 -28.03 -19.36 0.21
C THR A 118 -28.01 -17.83 0.18
N ALA A 119 -27.17 -17.21 -0.63
CA ALA A 119 -27.11 -15.75 -0.78
C ALA A 119 -28.34 -15.13 -1.48
N HIS A 120 -29.26 -15.93 -2.04
CA HIS A 120 -30.47 -15.47 -2.74
C HIS A 120 -31.78 -15.88 -2.04
N LEU A 121 -31.70 -16.45 -0.84
CA LEU A 121 -32.83 -16.73 0.06
C LEU A 121 -32.88 -15.68 1.19
#